data_AF-X0U1P7-F1
#
_entry.id   AF-X0U1P7-F1
#
_cell.length_a   1.000
_cell.length_b   1.000
_cell.length_c   1.000
_cell.angle_alpha   90.00
_cell.angle_beta   90.00
_cell.angle_gamma   90.00
#
_symmetry.space_group_name_H-M   'P 1'
#
loop_
_entity.id
_entity.type
_entity.pdbx_description
1 polymer ?
#
loop_
_entity_poly.entity_id
_entity_poly.type
_entity_poly.pdbx_seq_one_letter_code
_entity_poly.pdbx_strand_id
1 'polypeptide(L)'
;SEEKIDTIVEVDISSTDLNILSFFTGGTKLTFNLFLQEKQNRSITSLPDSLSLPEKVSLDFLNSDAFRLCIEENVFDESSVDAFLKAEEQLFEDNAMTIFSGLEIEGSVNNDEFYESLKWDKDISNMDSENPIEIVSNAYCAYSIPFKFSFLPPQFEVSNQSYYFFGQQNRNVSYKIIFPQGTNIKIKDTLNKAVIGKTEDGRYYFEISFNISESGLTDVVSCTIIPSIFFIIGLFMPCIVSLILTIILVIVIYIIRKRKTGRVITVKEESKSDKSIEEQDYY
;
A
#
# COMPACT_ATOMS: atom_id res chain seq x y z
N SER A 1 1.87 -15.52 -35.46
CA SER A 1 2.56 -14.74 -34.41
C SER A 1 2.40 -15.48 -33.10
N GLU A 2 3.33 -15.31 -32.18
CA GLU A 2 3.16 -15.78 -30.81
C GLU A 2 2.54 -14.65 -29.97
N GLU A 3 1.90 -14.98 -28.85
CA GLU A 3 1.44 -13.97 -27.90
C GLU A 3 2.63 -13.11 -27.43
N LYS A 4 2.36 -11.81 -27.31
CA LYS A 4 3.31 -10.82 -26.84
C LYS A 4 2.60 -9.94 -25.83
N ILE A 5 2.72 -10.36 -24.58
CA ILE A 5 2.20 -9.68 -23.41
C ILE A 5 3.36 -9.49 -22.43
N ASP A 6 3.58 -8.25 -22.02
CA ASP A 6 4.56 -7.88 -21.00
C ASP A 6 3.81 -7.33 -19.79
N THR A 7 3.98 -7.96 -18.63
CA THR A 7 3.29 -7.61 -17.37
C THR A 7 4.28 -7.09 -16.35
N ILE A 8 3.95 -5.95 -15.75
CA ILE A 8 4.74 -5.34 -14.68
C ILE A 8 3.83 -5.26 -13.45
N VAL A 9 4.23 -5.94 -12.38
CA VAL A 9 3.55 -5.89 -11.08
C VAL A 9 4.44 -5.12 -10.11
N GLU A 10 4.01 -3.93 -9.72
CA GLU A 10 4.67 -3.11 -8.72
C GLU A 10 3.88 -3.12 -7.41
N VAL A 11 4.58 -3.33 -6.30
CA VAL A 11 4.03 -3.19 -4.97
C VAL A 11 4.83 -2.15 -4.22
N ASP A 12 4.23 -0.99 -4.03
CA ASP A 12 4.80 0.10 -3.24
C ASP A 12 4.30 0.00 -1.80
N ILE A 13 5.22 -0.26 -0.88
CA ILE A 13 4.99 -0.09 0.55
C ILE A 13 5.10 1.41 0.89
N SER A 14 4.02 2.13 0.58
CA SER A 14 3.93 3.59 0.64
C SER A 14 4.22 4.17 2.03
N SER A 15 3.77 3.48 3.08
CA SER A 15 3.94 3.91 4.46
C SER A 15 3.88 2.73 5.43
N THR A 16 4.37 2.96 6.65
CA THR A 16 4.37 1.98 7.73
C THR A 16 3.91 2.62 9.01
N ASP A 17 2.90 2.02 9.63
CA ASP A 17 2.33 2.47 10.88
C ASP A 17 2.50 1.42 11.98
N LEU A 18 2.66 1.90 13.22
CA LEU A 18 2.58 1.03 14.38
C LEU A 18 1.11 0.68 14.62
N ASN A 19 0.78 -0.61 14.77
CA ASN A 19 -0.55 -0.97 15.25
C ASN A 19 -0.63 -0.70 16.76
N ILE A 20 -1.06 0.52 17.10
CA ILE A 20 -1.11 1.07 18.47
C ILE A 20 -1.96 0.21 19.41
N LEU A 21 -3.12 -0.28 18.93
CA LEU A 21 -4.00 -1.13 19.73
C LEU A 21 -3.29 -2.45 20.08
N SER A 22 -2.66 -3.09 19.10
CA SER A 22 -1.87 -4.30 19.36
C SER A 22 -0.75 -4.01 20.37
N PHE A 23 -0.05 -2.88 20.22
CA PHE A 23 1.07 -2.48 21.07
C PHE A 23 0.67 -2.34 22.54
N PHE A 24 -0.46 -1.69 22.83
CA PHE A 24 -0.95 -1.55 24.21
C PHE A 24 -1.47 -2.86 24.81
N THR A 25 -1.85 -3.83 23.98
CA THR A 25 -2.26 -5.18 24.41
C THR A 25 -1.09 -6.17 24.47
N GLY A 26 0.14 -5.72 24.23
CA GLY A 26 1.36 -6.53 24.27
C GLY A 26 1.73 -7.23 22.95
N GLY A 27 0.94 -7.03 21.89
CA GLY A 27 1.28 -7.45 20.53
C GLY A 27 2.16 -6.44 19.82
N THR A 28 3.07 -6.89 18.96
CA THR A 28 3.97 -6.01 18.21
C THR A 28 3.78 -6.22 16.71
N LYS A 29 2.85 -5.46 16.12
CA LYS A 29 2.58 -5.48 14.68
C LYS A 29 2.84 -4.12 14.02
N LEU A 30 3.48 -4.16 12.87
CA LEU A 30 3.57 -3.05 11.91
C LEU A 30 2.48 -3.25 10.87
N THR A 31 1.85 -2.16 10.44
CA THR A 31 0.91 -2.14 9.32
C THR A 31 1.63 -1.52 8.13
N PHE A 32 1.78 -2.28 7.07
CA PHE A 32 2.28 -1.81 5.78
C PHE A 32 1.08 -1.40 4.93
N ASN A 33 1.04 -0.13 4.54
CA ASN A 33 0.06 0.35 3.58
C ASN A 33 0.63 0.15 2.18
N LEU A 34 0.04 -0.79 1.45
CA LEU A 34 0.49 -1.20 0.13
C LEU A 34 -0.34 -0.50 -0.93
N PHE A 35 0.34 -0.02 -1.96
CA PHE A 35 -0.26 0.27 -3.26
C PHE A 35 0.24 -0.79 -4.25
N LEU A 36 -0.68 -1.54 -4.82
CA LEU A 36 -0.39 -2.56 -5.81
C LEU A 36 -0.85 -2.04 -7.17
N GLN A 37 0.01 -2.20 -8.17
CA GLN A 37 -0.30 -1.88 -9.54
C GLN A 37 0.17 -3.03 -10.45
N GLU A 38 -0.72 -3.52 -11.29
CA GLU A 38 -0.38 -4.42 -12.39
C GLU A 38 -0.62 -3.67 -13.71
N LYS A 39 0.40 -3.55 -14.55
CA LYS A 39 0.29 -3.02 -15.91
C LYS A 39 0.59 -4.13 -16.91
N GLN A 40 -0.40 -4.48 -17.72
CA GLN A 40 -0.27 -5.42 -18.82
C GLN A 40 -0.19 -4.65 -20.15
N ASN A 41 0.86 -4.88 -20.92
CA ASN A 41 1.03 -4.35 -22.26
C ASN A 41 0.80 -5.47 -23.28
N ARG A 42 -0.36 -5.45 -23.95
CA ARG A 42 -0.78 -6.49 -24.91
C ARG A 42 -0.55 -6.02 -26.34
N SER A 43 0.58 -6.42 -26.92
CA SER A 43 0.91 -6.18 -28.34
C SER A 43 0.23 -7.21 -29.25
N ILE A 44 0.23 -8.49 -28.84
CA ILE A 44 -0.41 -9.60 -29.55
C ILE A 44 -1.05 -10.51 -28.50
N THR A 45 -2.35 -10.75 -28.60
CA THR A 45 -3.12 -11.55 -27.65
C THR A 45 -3.89 -12.64 -28.38
N SER A 46 -4.03 -13.82 -27.76
CA SER A 46 -5.08 -14.75 -28.12
C SER A 46 -6.44 -14.10 -27.79
N LEU A 47 -7.49 -14.57 -28.46
CA LEU A 47 -8.84 -14.07 -28.21
C LEU A 47 -9.27 -14.43 -26.78
N PRO A 48 -9.53 -13.46 -25.89
CA PRO A 48 -10.01 -13.73 -24.54
C PRO A 48 -11.39 -14.39 -24.58
N ASP A 49 -11.69 -15.29 -23.64
CA ASP A 49 -12.95 -16.04 -23.58
C ASP A 49 -14.21 -15.16 -23.48
N SER A 50 -14.06 -13.95 -22.94
CA SER A 50 -15.13 -12.94 -22.82
C SER A 50 -15.43 -12.20 -24.13
N LEU A 51 -14.57 -12.33 -25.14
CA LEU A 51 -14.69 -11.67 -26.43
C LEU A 51 -14.94 -12.71 -27.53
N SER A 52 -15.76 -12.34 -28.51
CA SER A 52 -16.10 -13.25 -29.61
C SER A 52 -15.98 -12.56 -30.95
N LEU A 53 -15.37 -13.24 -31.91
CA LEU A 53 -15.38 -12.84 -33.31
C LEU A 53 -16.62 -13.41 -34.02
N PRO A 54 -17.10 -12.78 -35.10
CA PRO A 54 -18.18 -13.33 -35.91
C PRO A 54 -17.81 -14.72 -36.45
N GLU A 55 -18.78 -15.63 -36.55
CA GLU A 55 -18.56 -17.06 -36.91
C GLU A 55 -17.73 -17.30 -38.19
N LYS A 56 -17.71 -16.33 -39.11
CA LYS A 56 -16.97 -16.41 -40.38
C LYS A 56 -15.52 -15.97 -40.27
N VAL A 57 -15.11 -15.41 -39.13
CA VAL A 57 -13.77 -14.90 -38.86
C VAL A 57 -13.14 -15.81 -37.80
N SER A 58 -12.06 -16.48 -38.19
CA SER A 58 -11.27 -17.31 -37.28
C SER A 58 -9.86 -16.74 -37.23
N LEU A 59 -9.48 -16.21 -36.07
CA LEU A 59 -8.16 -15.68 -35.81
C LEU A 59 -7.64 -16.29 -34.51
N ASP A 60 -6.48 -16.91 -34.57
CA ASP A 60 -5.83 -17.47 -33.37
C ASP A 60 -5.28 -16.36 -32.46
N PHE A 61 -4.89 -15.24 -33.07
CA PHE A 61 -4.31 -14.08 -32.38
C PHE A 61 -4.81 -12.77 -32.99
N LEU A 62 -4.93 -11.76 -32.13
CA LEU A 62 -5.17 -10.37 -32.47
C LEU A 62 -3.94 -9.55 -32.13
N ASN A 63 -3.44 -8.77 -33.08
CA ASN A 63 -2.53 -7.68 -32.74
C ASN A 63 -3.33 -6.53 -32.10
N SER A 64 -2.63 -5.60 -31.45
CA SER A 64 -3.26 -4.50 -30.73
C SER A 64 -4.13 -3.62 -31.64
N ASP A 65 -3.74 -3.36 -32.89
CA ASP A 65 -4.58 -2.59 -33.82
C ASP A 65 -5.87 -3.34 -34.22
N ALA A 66 -5.81 -4.66 -34.42
CA ALA A 66 -7.01 -5.45 -34.68
C ALA A 66 -7.95 -5.48 -33.49
N PHE A 67 -7.40 -5.51 -32.27
CA PHE A 67 -8.19 -5.38 -31.05
C PHE A 67 -8.90 -4.02 -30.99
N ARG A 68 -8.19 -2.92 -31.27
CA ARG A 68 -8.77 -1.56 -31.35
C ARG A 68 -9.90 -1.49 -32.37
N LEU A 69 -9.66 -2.02 -33.58
CA LEU A 69 -10.66 -2.03 -34.65
C LEU A 69 -11.90 -2.84 -34.26
N CYS A 70 -11.73 -3.98 -33.58
CA CYS A 70 -12.87 -4.77 -33.11
C CYS A 70 -13.74 -4.01 -32.09
N ILE A 71 -13.14 -3.18 -31.25
CA ILE A 71 -13.90 -2.30 -30.34
C ILE A 71 -14.55 -1.15 -31.11
N GLU A 72 -13.80 -0.45 -31.98
CA GLU A 72 -14.32 0.71 -32.74
C GLU A 72 -15.53 0.33 -33.61
N GLU A 73 -15.48 -0.85 -34.25
CA GLU A 73 -16.55 -1.35 -35.12
C GLU A 73 -17.66 -2.10 -34.35
N ASN A 74 -17.63 -2.09 -33.01
CA ASN A 74 -18.56 -2.82 -32.14
C ASN A 74 -18.66 -4.33 -32.46
N VAL A 75 -17.55 -4.92 -32.91
CA VAL A 75 -17.40 -6.38 -32.96
C VAL A 75 -17.31 -6.92 -31.52
N PHE A 76 -16.57 -6.20 -30.67
CA PHE A 76 -16.62 -6.33 -29.23
C PHE A 76 -17.52 -5.21 -28.70
N ASP A 77 -18.75 -5.56 -28.35
CA ASP A 77 -19.68 -4.61 -27.76
C ASP A 77 -19.26 -4.22 -26.33
N GLU A 78 -19.81 -3.12 -25.81
CA GLU A 78 -19.50 -2.60 -24.47
C GLU A 78 -19.68 -3.67 -23.38
N SER A 79 -20.69 -4.55 -23.51
CA SER A 79 -20.94 -5.60 -22.51
C SER A 79 -19.85 -6.67 -22.48
N SER A 80 -19.31 -7.03 -23.65
CA SER A 80 -18.19 -7.96 -23.80
C SER A 80 -16.88 -7.37 -23.30
N VAL A 81 -16.67 -6.07 -23.54
CA VAL A 81 -15.51 -5.32 -23.02
C VAL A 81 -15.59 -5.21 -21.50
N ASP A 82 -16.75 -4.88 -20.93
CA ASP A 82 -16.94 -4.84 -19.48
C ASP A 82 -16.69 -6.21 -18.82
N ALA A 83 -17.19 -7.29 -19.45
CA ALA A 83 -16.94 -8.65 -18.99
C ALA A 83 -15.45 -9.02 -19.07
N PHE A 84 -14.76 -8.58 -20.12
CA PHE A 84 -13.32 -8.74 -20.27
C PHE A 84 -12.55 -8.02 -19.15
N LEU A 85 -12.80 -6.74 -18.93
CA LEU A 85 -12.10 -5.96 -17.91
C LEU A 85 -12.37 -6.51 -16.50
N LYS A 86 -13.58 -6.99 -16.24
CA LYS A 86 -13.90 -7.66 -14.96
C LYS A 86 -13.15 -8.97 -14.77
N ALA A 87 -12.93 -9.75 -15.84
CA ALA A 87 -12.12 -10.95 -15.77
C ALA A 87 -10.64 -10.62 -15.47
N GLU A 88 -10.12 -9.54 -16.03
CA GLU A 88 -8.76 -9.05 -15.75
C GLU A 88 -8.63 -8.52 -14.31
N GLU A 89 -9.66 -7.85 -13.78
CA GLU A 89 -9.73 -7.45 -12.37
C GLU A 89 -9.60 -8.65 -11.44
N GLN A 90 -10.39 -9.71 -11.67
CA GLN A 90 -10.34 -10.92 -10.87
C GLN A 90 -8.97 -11.61 -10.96
N LEU A 91 -8.39 -11.66 -12.15
CA LEU A 91 -7.05 -12.24 -12.35
C LEU A 91 -5.99 -11.46 -11.56
N PHE A 92 -6.07 -10.13 -11.57
CA PHE A 92 -5.17 -9.27 -10.78
C PHE A 92 -5.30 -9.55 -9.28
N GLU A 93 -6.53 -9.64 -8.74
CA GLU A 93 -6.77 -9.96 -7.34
C GLU A 93 -6.16 -11.33 -6.97
N ASP A 94 -6.43 -12.37 -7.77
CA ASP A 94 -5.93 -13.73 -7.55
C ASP A 94 -4.40 -13.79 -7.55
N ASN A 95 -3.77 -13.09 -8.51
CA ASN A 95 -2.32 -12.98 -8.60
C ASN A 95 -1.74 -12.28 -7.37
N ALA A 96 -2.33 -11.16 -6.96
CA ALA A 96 -1.86 -10.36 -5.85
C ALA A 96 -2.03 -11.08 -4.49
N MET A 97 -3.12 -11.82 -4.30
CA MET A 97 -3.35 -12.68 -3.12
C MET A 97 -2.31 -13.81 -3.02
N THR A 98 -1.80 -14.27 -4.16
CA THR A 98 -0.73 -15.26 -4.20
C THR A 98 0.59 -14.66 -3.70
N ILE A 99 0.90 -13.41 -4.06
CA ILE A 99 2.12 -12.72 -3.60
C ILE A 99 2.08 -12.50 -2.07
N PHE A 100 0.92 -12.10 -1.55
CA PHE A 100 0.70 -11.81 -0.12
C PHE A 100 -0.26 -12.81 0.51
N SER A 101 0.28 -13.91 1.02
CA SER A 101 -0.53 -14.97 1.65
C SER A 101 -1.46 -14.42 2.74
N GLY A 102 -2.76 -14.69 2.59
CA GLY A 102 -3.79 -14.37 3.59
C GLY A 102 -4.26 -12.91 3.59
N LEU A 103 -3.95 -12.15 2.55
CA LEU A 103 -4.46 -10.81 2.34
C LEU A 103 -5.70 -10.87 1.42
N GLU A 104 -6.81 -10.25 1.82
CA GLU A 104 -7.92 -9.96 0.91
C GLU A 104 -7.58 -8.69 0.12
N ILE A 105 -7.72 -8.75 -1.20
CA ILE A 105 -7.39 -7.65 -2.11
C ILE A 105 -8.64 -7.34 -2.91
N GLU A 106 -9.07 -6.08 -2.85
CA GLU A 106 -10.12 -5.53 -3.69
C GLU A 106 -9.44 -4.64 -4.73
N GLY A 107 -9.43 -5.10 -5.97
CA GLY A 107 -8.80 -4.45 -7.10
C GLY A 107 -9.78 -3.61 -7.90
N SER A 108 -9.23 -2.85 -8.84
CA SER A 108 -10.03 -2.21 -9.90
C SER A 108 -9.17 -1.99 -11.13
N VAL A 109 -9.77 -2.15 -12.31
CA VAL A 109 -9.14 -1.74 -13.57
C VAL A 109 -9.31 -0.24 -13.77
N ASN A 110 -8.23 0.42 -14.18
CA ASN A 110 -8.24 1.81 -14.62
C ASN A 110 -8.77 1.90 -16.05
N ASN A 111 -10.08 2.12 -16.17
CA ASN A 111 -10.77 2.26 -17.45
C ASN A 111 -10.19 3.39 -18.31
N ASP A 112 -9.78 4.51 -17.70
CA ASP A 112 -9.25 5.65 -18.45
C ASP A 112 -7.97 5.25 -19.20
N GLU A 113 -7.03 4.57 -18.54
CA GLU A 113 -5.79 4.07 -19.18
C GLU A 113 -6.10 3.07 -20.31
N PHE A 114 -7.07 2.17 -20.10
CA PHE A 114 -7.51 1.24 -21.14
C PHE A 114 -8.04 1.98 -22.37
N TYR A 115 -9.02 2.87 -22.21
CA TYR A 115 -9.62 3.61 -23.31
C TYR A 115 -8.65 4.59 -23.98
N GLU A 116 -7.72 5.19 -23.23
CA GLU A 116 -6.64 6.00 -23.80
C GLU A 116 -5.73 5.16 -24.70
N SER A 117 -5.42 3.92 -24.32
CA SER A 117 -4.61 2.99 -25.13
C SER A 117 -5.28 2.54 -26.42
N LEU A 118 -6.60 2.72 -26.55
CA LEU A 118 -7.38 2.39 -27.76
C LEU A 118 -7.29 3.46 -28.85
N LYS A 119 -6.73 4.64 -28.56
CA LYS A 119 -6.60 5.72 -29.55
C LYS A 119 -5.64 5.33 -30.66
N TRP A 120 -6.13 5.36 -31.90
CA TRP A 120 -5.39 4.97 -33.12
C TRP A 120 -5.74 5.88 -34.31
N ASP A 121 -4.81 6.02 -35.26
CA ASP A 121 -4.87 6.91 -36.42
C ASP A 121 -5.52 6.30 -37.68
N LYS A 122 -6.08 5.09 -37.56
CA LYS A 122 -7.03 4.44 -38.49
C LYS A 122 -6.49 3.94 -39.83
N ASP A 123 -5.17 3.82 -40.04
CA ASP A 123 -4.66 3.19 -41.27
C ASP A 123 -4.73 1.65 -41.21
N ILE A 124 -5.90 1.11 -41.58
CA ILE A 124 -6.17 -0.33 -41.64
C ILE A 124 -5.19 -1.07 -42.59
N SER A 125 -4.59 -0.38 -43.57
CA SER A 125 -3.65 -1.03 -44.49
C SER A 125 -2.31 -1.36 -43.82
N ASN A 126 -2.02 -0.73 -42.68
CA ASN A 126 -0.75 -0.79 -41.96
C ASN A 126 -0.96 -1.14 -40.48
N MET A 127 -1.80 -2.14 -40.18
CA MET A 127 -2.02 -2.59 -38.81
C MET A 127 -0.82 -3.37 -38.25
N ASP A 128 -0.39 -3.04 -37.04
CA ASP A 128 0.75 -3.67 -36.40
C ASP A 128 0.51 -3.96 -34.90
N SER A 129 1.61 -4.16 -34.17
CA SER A 129 1.63 -4.50 -32.74
C SER A 129 2.58 -3.60 -31.94
N GLU A 130 3.03 -2.48 -32.53
CA GLU A 130 4.02 -1.59 -31.95
C GLU A 130 3.48 -0.89 -30.71
N ASN A 131 2.24 -0.39 -30.78
CA ASN A 131 1.55 0.25 -29.67
C ASN A 131 0.63 -0.76 -28.97
N PRO A 132 0.97 -1.24 -27.76
CA PRO A 132 0.16 -2.24 -27.05
C PRO A 132 -1.18 -1.67 -26.57
N ILE A 133 -2.17 -2.56 -26.37
CA ILE A 133 -3.31 -2.25 -25.51
C ILE A 133 -2.84 -2.33 -24.06
N GLU A 134 -3.17 -1.32 -23.26
CA GLU A 134 -2.78 -1.27 -21.86
C GLU A 134 -3.95 -1.64 -20.96
N ILE A 135 -3.71 -2.53 -19.99
CA ILE A 135 -4.64 -2.84 -18.92
C ILE A 135 -3.91 -2.57 -17.61
N VAL A 136 -4.40 -1.58 -16.86
CA VAL A 136 -3.78 -1.16 -15.60
C VAL A 136 -4.75 -1.44 -14.48
N SER A 137 -4.37 -2.32 -13.57
CA SER A 137 -5.15 -2.65 -12.37
C SER A 137 -4.46 -2.10 -11.13
N ASN A 138 -5.24 -1.59 -10.17
CA ASN A 138 -4.71 -1.03 -8.94
C ASN A 138 -5.47 -1.56 -7.71
N ALA A 139 -4.77 -1.68 -6.58
CA ALA A 139 -5.36 -1.92 -5.28
C ALA A 139 -4.63 -1.17 -4.16
N TYR A 140 -5.37 -0.83 -3.11
CA TYR A 140 -4.84 -0.31 -1.85
C TYR A 140 -5.20 -1.27 -0.72
N CYS A 141 -4.22 -1.72 0.04
CA CYS A 141 -4.48 -2.66 1.13
C CYS A 141 -3.49 -2.49 2.29
N ALA A 142 -3.85 -3.06 3.43
CA ALA A 142 -3.06 -2.98 4.66
C ALA A 142 -2.58 -4.38 5.06
N TYR A 143 -1.26 -4.58 5.07
CA TYR A 143 -0.64 -5.85 5.41
C TYR A 143 0.08 -5.77 6.76
N SER A 144 -0.35 -6.59 7.73
CA SER A 144 0.20 -6.55 9.09
C SER A 144 1.31 -7.56 9.30
N ILE A 145 2.48 -7.09 9.72
CA ILE A 145 3.65 -7.93 9.99
C ILE A 145 4.13 -7.83 11.44
N PRO A 146 4.58 -8.94 12.06
CA PRO A 146 5.10 -8.90 13.41
C PRO A 146 6.51 -8.31 13.47
N PHE A 147 6.80 -7.56 14.54
CA PHE A 147 8.15 -7.11 14.89
C PHE A 147 8.47 -7.49 16.34
N LYS A 148 9.75 -7.47 16.71
CA LYS A 148 10.23 -7.61 18.08
C LYS A 148 10.88 -6.31 18.50
N PHE A 149 10.64 -5.91 19.74
CA PHE A 149 11.24 -4.72 20.30
C PHE A 149 11.63 -4.94 21.75
N SER A 150 12.83 -4.48 22.10
CA SER A 150 13.38 -4.50 23.46
C SER A 150 14.10 -3.18 23.71
N PHE A 151 13.93 -2.64 24.92
CA PHE A 151 14.66 -1.45 25.37
C PHE A 151 16.03 -1.80 25.94
N LEU A 152 16.19 -2.97 26.57
CA LEU A 152 17.38 -3.38 27.31
C LEU A 152 17.64 -4.89 27.13
N PRO A 153 18.55 -5.29 26.21
CA PRO A 153 19.30 -4.44 25.29
C PRO A 153 18.39 -3.81 24.22
N PRO A 154 18.73 -2.62 23.69
CA PRO A 154 17.99 -2.01 22.58
C PRO A 154 18.02 -2.92 21.35
N GLN A 155 16.86 -3.40 20.93
CA GLN A 155 16.70 -4.24 19.74
C GLN A 155 15.38 -3.93 19.07
N PHE A 156 15.39 -3.80 17.75
CA PHE A 156 14.20 -3.73 16.91
C PHE A 156 14.42 -4.65 15.73
N GLU A 157 13.53 -5.62 15.55
CA GLU A 157 13.66 -6.64 14.51
C GLU A 157 12.31 -6.85 13.84
N VAL A 158 12.23 -6.57 12.54
CA VAL A 158 11.07 -6.91 11.74
C VAL A 158 11.17 -8.39 11.37
N SER A 159 10.08 -9.14 11.51
CA SER A 159 10.10 -10.56 11.17
C SER A 159 10.37 -10.74 9.67
N ASN A 160 11.14 -11.76 9.31
CA ASN A 160 11.40 -12.08 7.91
C ASN A 160 10.08 -12.30 7.16
N GLN A 161 9.99 -11.68 5.99
CA GLN A 161 8.85 -11.84 5.08
C GLN A 161 9.19 -12.85 4.01
N SER A 162 8.17 -13.52 3.46
CA SER A 162 8.30 -14.41 2.31
C SER A 162 7.27 -13.99 1.29
N TYR A 163 7.73 -13.75 0.06
CA TYR A 163 6.90 -13.35 -1.06
C TYR A 163 6.94 -14.44 -2.11
N TYR A 164 5.77 -14.79 -2.66
CA TYR A 164 5.61 -15.88 -3.61
C TYR A 164 5.37 -15.32 -5.01
N PHE A 165 6.29 -15.59 -5.93
CA PHE A 165 6.22 -15.12 -7.31
C PHE A 165 6.14 -16.28 -8.26
N PHE A 166 5.58 -16.06 -9.44
CA PHE A 166 5.41 -17.10 -10.43
C PHE A 166 5.43 -16.56 -11.86
N GLY A 167 5.93 -17.36 -12.79
CA GLY A 167 5.80 -17.10 -14.21
C GLY A 167 4.35 -17.28 -14.65
N GLN A 168 3.85 -16.32 -15.43
CA GLN A 168 2.49 -16.33 -15.95
C GLN A 168 2.47 -16.91 -17.36
N GLN A 169 1.35 -17.55 -17.73
CA GLN A 169 1.23 -18.21 -19.02
C GLN A 169 1.26 -17.20 -20.17
N ASN A 170 2.06 -17.53 -21.20
CA ASN A 170 2.20 -16.80 -22.46
C ASN A 170 2.58 -15.31 -22.33
N ARG A 171 3.23 -14.92 -21.22
CA ARG A 171 3.63 -13.54 -21.00
C ARG A 171 4.93 -13.45 -20.22
N ASN A 172 5.68 -12.37 -20.45
CA ASN A 172 6.75 -12.01 -19.54
C ASN A 172 6.14 -11.28 -18.34
N VAL A 173 6.64 -11.55 -17.15
CA VAL A 173 6.18 -10.88 -15.94
C VAL A 173 7.37 -10.44 -15.08
N SER A 174 7.34 -9.18 -14.64
CA SER A 174 8.32 -8.61 -13.73
C SER A 174 7.60 -8.13 -12.47
N TYR A 175 8.01 -8.66 -11.32
CA TYR A 175 7.52 -8.26 -10.00
C TYR A 175 8.54 -7.35 -9.33
N LYS A 176 8.08 -6.26 -8.74
CA LYS A 176 8.92 -5.29 -8.03
C LYS A 176 8.28 -4.89 -6.71
N ILE A 177 8.99 -5.08 -5.60
CA ILE A 177 8.53 -4.65 -4.27
C ILE A 177 9.41 -3.51 -3.78
N ILE A 178 8.81 -2.34 -3.56
CA ILE A 178 9.46 -1.12 -3.09
C ILE A 178 9.20 -0.95 -1.59
N PHE A 179 10.27 -0.77 -0.82
CA PHE A 179 10.20 -0.68 0.64
C PHE A 179 10.16 0.77 1.13
N PRO A 180 9.65 1.01 2.36
CA PRO A 180 9.59 2.35 2.91
C PRO A 180 10.98 3.00 3.04
N GLN A 181 11.01 4.32 2.94
CA GLN A 181 12.24 5.09 3.17
C GLN A 181 12.80 4.83 4.57
N GLY A 182 14.13 4.80 4.69
CA GLY A 182 14.80 4.55 5.96
C GLY A 182 14.86 3.07 6.35
N THR A 183 14.58 2.16 5.42
CA THR A 183 14.84 0.72 5.55
C THR A 183 15.93 0.27 4.57
N ASN A 184 16.73 -0.71 4.97
CA ASN A 184 17.55 -1.51 4.07
C ASN A 184 16.93 -2.90 3.95
N ILE A 185 17.24 -3.62 2.88
CA ILE A 185 16.75 -4.99 2.68
C ILE A 185 17.90 -5.96 2.46
N LYS A 186 17.69 -7.22 2.87
CA LYS A 186 18.48 -8.37 2.44
C LYS A 186 17.52 -9.40 1.91
N ILE A 187 17.80 -9.94 0.73
CA ILE A 187 16.95 -10.95 0.09
C ILE A 187 17.71 -12.26 -0.07
N LYS A 188 16.96 -13.35 -0.07
CA LYS A 188 17.39 -14.66 -0.51
C LYS A 188 16.23 -15.32 -1.21
N ASP A 189 16.41 -15.68 -2.46
CA ASP A 189 15.42 -16.34 -3.28
C ASP A 189 15.86 -17.76 -3.67
N THR A 190 14.92 -18.59 -4.08
CA THR A 190 15.19 -20.02 -4.34
C THR A 190 15.83 -20.25 -5.70
N LEU A 191 15.61 -19.35 -6.67
CA LEU A 191 16.15 -19.45 -8.02
C LEU A 191 17.40 -18.57 -8.27
N ASN A 192 17.76 -17.71 -7.32
CA ASN A 192 18.84 -16.72 -7.42
C ASN A 192 18.68 -15.75 -8.62
N LYS A 193 17.45 -15.34 -8.89
CA LYS A 193 17.06 -14.40 -9.93
C LYS A 193 16.77 -13.00 -9.39
N ALA A 194 16.46 -12.87 -8.11
CA ALA A 194 16.04 -11.59 -7.55
C ALA A 194 17.21 -10.59 -7.48
N VAL A 195 16.96 -9.35 -7.89
CA VAL A 195 17.95 -8.26 -7.91
C VAL A 195 17.51 -7.17 -6.94
N ILE A 196 18.45 -6.61 -6.18
CA ILE A 196 18.22 -5.44 -5.32
C ILE A 196 18.59 -4.16 -6.07
N GLY A 197 17.72 -3.16 -6.00
CA GLY A 197 17.98 -1.83 -6.53
C GLY A 197 17.61 -0.70 -5.56
N LYS A 198 17.74 0.54 -6.04
CA LYS A 198 17.27 1.75 -5.37
C LYS A 198 16.48 2.61 -6.35
N THR A 199 15.35 3.12 -5.90
CA THR A 199 14.57 4.14 -6.61
C THR A 199 15.30 5.49 -6.55
N GLU A 200 14.85 6.46 -7.37
CA GLU A 200 15.44 7.81 -7.44
C GLU A 200 15.35 8.56 -6.10
N ASP A 201 14.30 8.32 -5.31
CA ASP A 201 14.10 8.88 -3.97
C ASP A 201 14.89 8.12 -2.88
N GLY A 202 15.68 7.12 -3.26
CA GLY A 202 16.59 6.37 -2.39
C GLY A 202 15.96 5.23 -1.60
N ARG A 203 14.69 4.88 -1.87
CA ARG A 203 14.05 3.68 -1.31
C ARG A 203 14.66 2.41 -1.91
N TYR A 204 14.79 1.37 -1.09
CA TYR A 204 15.26 0.07 -1.58
C TYR A 204 14.09 -0.68 -2.22
N TYR A 205 14.38 -1.42 -3.28
CA TYR A 205 13.44 -2.38 -3.85
C TYR A 205 14.17 -3.67 -4.20
N PHE A 206 13.41 -4.75 -4.39
CA PHE A 206 13.90 -5.88 -5.16
C PHE A 206 12.96 -6.16 -6.33
N GLU A 207 13.51 -6.74 -7.38
CA GLU A 207 12.79 -7.14 -8.58
C GLU A 207 13.11 -8.60 -8.95
N ILE A 208 12.13 -9.29 -9.51
CA ILE A 208 12.28 -10.63 -10.07
C ILE A 208 11.45 -10.75 -11.34
N SER A 209 12.02 -11.34 -12.39
CA SER A 209 11.35 -11.45 -13.69
C SER A 209 11.29 -12.90 -14.17
N PHE A 210 10.19 -13.26 -14.82
CA PHE A 210 9.97 -14.54 -15.47
C PHE A 210 9.66 -14.30 -16.94
N ASN A 211 10.31 -15.06 -17.81
CA ASN A 211 10.00 -15.04 -19.23
C ASN A 211 8.89 -16.05 -19.58
N ILE A 212 8.40 -16.00 -20.81
CA ILE A 212 7.33 -16.89 -21.31
C ILE A 212 7.64 -18.39 -21.09
N SER A 213 8.90 -18.81 -21.22
CA SER A 213 9.29 -20.22 -21.04
C SER A 213 9.28 -20.69 -19.58
N GLU A 214 9.15 -19.77 -18.64
CA GLU A 214 9.12 -20.02 -17.20
C GLU A 214 7.68 -20.00 -16.65
N SER A 215 6.67 -20.11 -17.51
CA SER A 215 5.27 -20.25 -17.11
C SER A 215 5.07 -21.37 -16.09
N GLY A 216 4.41 -21.05 -14.96
CA GLY A 216 4.16 -21.99 -13.87
C GLY A 216 5.37 -22.28 -12.96
N LEU A 217 6.56 -21.74 -13.28
CA LEU A 217 7.70 -21.76 -12.36
C LEU A 217 7.43 -20.79 -11.21
N THR A 218 7.65 -21.24 -9.99
CA THR A 218 7.47 -20.44 -8.77
C THR A 218 8.80 -20.13 -8.11
N ASP A 219 8.94 -18.94 -7.54
CA ASP A 219 10.07 -18.57 -6.67
C ASP A 219 9.55 -17.97 -5.36
N VAL A 220 10.28 -18.23 -4.28
CA VAL A 220 10.00 -17.67 -2.95
C VAL A 220 11.16 -16.77 -2.55
N VAL A 221 10.88 -15.48 -2.41
CA VAL A 221 11.87 -14.50 -1.96
C VAL A 221 11.69 -14.28 -0.47
N SER A 222 12.67 -14.71 0.33
CA SER A 222 12.77 -14.36 1.74
C SER A 222 13.43 -13.00 1.89
N CYS A 223 12.77 -12.07 2.58
CA CYS A 223 13.25 -10.70 2.76
C CYS A 223 13.39 -10.35 4.25
N THR A 224 14.57 -9.88 4.62
CA THR A 224 14.85 -9.27 5.93
C THR A 224 14.87 -7.76 5.80
N ILE A 225 13.99 -7.08 6.52
CA ILE A 225 13.92 -5.62 6.58
C ILE A 225 14.77 -5.13 7.75
N ILE A 226 15.73 -4.25 7.46
CA ILE A 226 16.65 -3.67 8.43
C ILE A 226 16.33 -2.18 8.57
N PRO A 227 15.53 -1.79 9.57
CA PRO A 227 15.15 -0.39 9.74
C PRO A 227 16.29 0.45 10.30
N SER A 228 16.38 1.69 9.83
CA SER A 228 17.27 2.69 10.41
C SER A 228 16.73 3.24 11.74
N ILE A 229 17.60 3.88 12.52
CA ILE A 229 17.19 4.54 13.78
C ILE A 229 16.12 5.60 13.52
N PHE A 230 16.24 6.38 12.44
CA PHE A 230 15.26 7.41 12.08
C PHE A 230 13.90 6.81 11.71
N PHE A 231 13.89 5.67 11.00
CA PHE A 231 12.66 4.94 10.72
C PHE A 231 11.98 4.48 12.02
N ILE A 232 12.73 3.91 12.96
CA ILE A 232 12.21 3.47 14.25
C ILE A 232 11.65 4.66 15.03
N ILE A 233 12.36 5.79 15.11
CA ILE A 233 11.85 7.00 15.78
C ILE A 233 10.55 7.45 15.12
N GLY A 234 10.53 7.52 13.79
CA GLY A 234 9.34 7.85 12.98
C GLY A 234 8.13 7.00 13.34
N LEU A 235 8.32 5.69 13.40
CA LEU A 235 7.29 4.72 13.77
C LEU A 235 6.66 5.00 15.16
N PHE A 236 7.46 5.42 16.13
CA PHE A 236 7.01 5.72 17.49
C PHE A 236 6.59 7.18 17.71
N MET A 237 6.63 8.04 16.67
CA MET A 237 6.26 9.46 16.80
C MET A 237 4.86 9.68 17.41
N PRO A 238 3.81 8.94 17.04
CA PRO A 238 2.50 9.10 17.68
C PRO A 238 2.55 8.87 19.20
N CYS A 239 3.32 7.88 19.65
CA CYS A 239 3.53 7.59 21.07
C CYS A 239 4.33 8.70 21.77
N ILE A 240 5.40 9.20 21.12
CA ILE A 240 6.25 10.27 21.66
C ILE A 240 5.45 11.56 21.82
N VAL A 241 4.67 11.95 20.81
CA VAL A 241 3.81 13.15 20.85
C VAL A 241 2.76 13.02 21.96
N SER A 242 2.10 11.86 22.08
CA SER A 242 1.13 11.59 23.14
C SER A 242 1.74 11.73 24.55
N LEU A 243 2.97 11.22 24.74
CA LEU A 243 3.68 11.35 26.01
C LEU A 243 3.98 12.82 26.35
N ILE A 244 4.45 13.62 25.38
CA ILE A 244 4.75 15.04 25.56
C ILE A 244 3.49 15.81 25.96
N LEU A 245 2.37 15.59 25.26
CA LEU A 245 1.09 16.21 25.58
C LEU A 245 0.62 15.86 27.00
N THR A 246 0.78 14.60 27.40
CA THR A 246 0.44 14.13 28.75
C THR A 246 1.27 14.82 29.82
N ILE A 247 2.59 14.98 29.61
CA ILE A 247 3.48 15.68 30.54
C ILE A 247 3.07 17.15 30.68
N ILE A 248 2.80 17.84 29.57
CA ILE A 248 2.34 19.24 29.58
C ILE A 248 1.03 19.35 30.37
N LEU A 249 0.08 18.45 30.14
CA LEU A 249 -1.21 18.44 30.85
C LEU A 249 -1.01 18.28 32.36
N VAL A 250 -0.15 17.35 32.79
CA VAL A 250 0.17 17.14 34.21
C VAL A 250 0.80 18.38 34.83
N ILE A 251 1.73 19.04 34.13
CA ILE A 251 2.36 20.29 34.58
C ILE A 251 1.31 21.40 34.72
N VAL A 252 0.41 21.57 33.75
CA VAL A 252 -0.66 22.57 33.80
C VAL A 252 -1.59 22.31 34.98
N ILE A 253 -2.03 21.06 35.19
CA ILE A 253 -2.87 20.67 36.33
C ILE A 253 -2.15 20.94 37.65
N TYR A 254 -0.85 20.63 37.75
CA TYR A 254 -0.03 20.90 38.92
C TYR A 254 0.04 22.40 39.24
N ILE A 255 0.28 23.25 38.23
CA ILE A 255 0.34 24.70 38.39
C ILE A 255 -1.03 25.26 38.84
N ILE A 256 -2.13 24.80 38.23
CA ILE A 256 -3.49 25.21 38.62
C ILE A 256 -3.81 24.80 40.06
N ARG A 257 -3.49 23.56 40.45
CA ARG A 257 -3.68 23.08 41.83
C ARG A 257 -2.87 23.91 42.83
N LYS A 258 -1.58 24.15 42.56
CA LYS A 258 -0.72 24.97 43.42
C LYS A 258 -1.24 26.41 43.57
N ARG A 259 -1.78 27.00 42.50
CA ARG A 259 -2.43 28.33 42.54
C ARG A 259 -3.72 28.36 43.35
N LYS A 260 -4.54 27.30 43.33
CA LYS A 260 -5.76 27.20 44.16
C LYS A 260 -5.43 27.05 45.65
N THR A 261 -4.39 26.30 46.01
CA THR A 261 -3.97 26.13 47.41
C THR A 261 -3.30 27.38 48.00
N GLY A 262 -2.76 28.28 47.15
CA GLY A 262 -2.17 29.56 47.57
C GLY A 262 -3.16 30.68 47.90
N ARG A 263 -4.47 30.50 47.67
CA ARG A 263 -5.52 31.42 48.12
C ARG A 263 -6.05 30.97 49.48
N VAL A 264 -5.28 31.22 50.54
CA VAL A 264 -5.84 31.25 51.90
C VAL A 264 -6.69 32.50 51.99
N ILE A 265 -8.01 32.33 52.03
CA ILE A 265 -8.95 33.40 52.35
C ILE A 265 -8.62 33.87 53.77
N THR A 266 -8.08 35.07 53.91
CA THR A 266 -7.86 35.70 55.21
C THR A 266 -9.24 36.05 55.77
N VAL A 267 -9.81 35.17 56.59
CA VAL A 267 -10.96 35.52 57.42
C VAL A 267 -10.48 36.55 58.43
N LYS A 268 -10.94 37.78 58.27
CA LYS A 268 -10.73 38.87 59.23
C LYS A 268 -11.47 38.47 60.51
N GLU A 269 -10.74 38.07 61.54
CA GLU A 269 -11.29 38.02 62.90
C GLU A 269 -11.54 39.46 63.37
N GLU A 270 -12.82 39.84 63.46
CA GLU A 270 -13.22 41.02 64.22
C GLU A 270 -13.00 40.74 65.71
N SER A 271 -11.89 41.25 66.22
CA SER A 271 -11.61 41.33 67.65
C SER A 271 -12.64 42.24 68.33
N LYS A 272 -13.53 41.62 69.13
CA LYS A 272 -14.24 42.30 70.22
C LYS A 272 -13.23 42.75 71.28
N SER A 273 -13.18 44.04 71.58
CA SER A 273 -12.88 44.52 72.94
C SER A 273 -13.39 45.95 73.16
N ASP A 274 -14.24 46.06 74.16
CA ASP A 274 -14.96 47.23 74.69
C ASP A 274 -14.12 48.47 75.02
N LYS A 275 -14.75 49.64 74.82
CA LYS A 275 -14.71 50.84 75.71
C LYS A 275 -16.03 51.60 75.51
N SER A 276 -17.01 51.42 76.41
CA SER A 276 -17.31 52.25 77.60
C SER A 276 -17.98 53.61 77.32
N ILE A 277 -19.29 53.65 77.60
CA ILE A 277 -20.09 54.63 78.36
C ILE A 277 -20.10 56.12 77.92
N GLU A 278 -21.29 56.62 77.59
CA GLU A 278 -21.98 57.80 78.17
C GLU A 278 -23.43 57.82 77.61
N GLU A 279 -24.46 57.56 78.42
CA GLU A 279 -25.45 58.55 78.95
C GLU A 279 -26.21 59.31 77.84
N GLN A 280 -27.54 59.49 77.79
CA GLN A 280 -28.69 59.43 78.71
C GLN A 280 -29.95 59.59 77.80
N ASP A 281 -30.97 58.74 77.90
CA ASP A 281 -32.27 58.95 78.58
C ASP A 281 -33.41 59.66 77.79
N TYR A 282 -34.54 58.94 77.72
CA TYR A 282 -35.98 59.27 77.56
C TYR A 282 -36.50 60.17 76.40
N TYR A 283 -37.37 59.60 75.55
CA TYR A 283 -38.84 59.52 75.77
C TYR A 283 -39.44 58.32 75.02
#